data_AF-W4VPB8-F1
#
_entry.id   AF-W4VPB8-F1
#
_cell.length_a   1.000
_cell.length_b   1.000
_cell.length_c   1.000
_cell.angle_alpha   90.00
_cell.angle_beta   90.00
_cell.angle_gamma   90.00
#
_symmetry.space_group_name_H-M   'P 1'
#
loop_
_entity.id
_entity.type
_entity.pdbx_description
1 polymer ?
#
loop_
_entity_poly.entity_id
_entity_poly.type
_entity_poly.pdbx_seq_one_letter_code
_entity_poly.pdbx_strand_id
1 'polypeptide(L)' 'MKEHITVFGSLNYDLLVKQQRMPKIGETFIGEELVEMCGGKGANQAAQSGKLKMKTI' A
#
# COMPACT_ATOMS: atom_id res chain seq x y z
N MET A 1 -14.51 -25.92 -12.54
CA MET A 1 -14.59 -24.46 -12.41
C MET A 1 -13.17 -23.91 -12.46
N LYS A 2 -12.88 -22.86 -13.22
CA LYS A 2 -11.59 -22.17 -13.04
C LYS A 2 -11.67 -21.45 -11.69
N GLU A 3 -10.80 -21.80 -10.76
CA GLU A 3 -10.76 -21.14 -9.46
C GLU A 3 -10.36 -19.67 -9.66
N HIS A 4 -11.14 -18.76 -9.09
CA HIS A 4 -10.91 -17.33 -9.12
C HIS A 4 -10.82 -16.83 -7.69
N ILE A 5 -9.90 -15.91 -7.42
CA ILE A 5 -9.75 -15.28 -6.12
C ILE A 5 -10.53 -13.97 -6.15
N THR A 6 -11.50 -13.82 -5.26
CA THR A 6 -12.19 -12.53 -5.06
C THR A 6 -11.59 -11.84 -3.85
N VAL A 7 -11.11 -10.61 -4.02
CA VAL A 7 -10.57 -9.81 -2.91
C VAL A 7 -11.50 -8.64 -2.63
N PHE A 8 -12.19 -8.72 -1.50
CA PHE A 8 -12.98 -7.61 -0.96
C PHE A 8 -12.21 -6.95 0.18
N GLY A 9 -11.75 -5.72 -0.01
CA GLY A 9 -10.94 -5.04 1.00
C GLY A 9 -10.58 -3.61 0.64
N SER A 10 -9.72 -3.01 1.47
CA SER A 10 -9.35 -1.61 1.33
C SER A 10 -8.40 -1.34 0.17
N LEU A 11 -8.55 -0.15 -0.41
CA LEU A 11 -7.64 0.48 -1.35
C LEU A 11 -7.24 1.83 -0.76
N ASN A 12 -5.94 2.07 -0.65
CA ASN A 12 -5.39 3.32 -0.16
C ASN A 12 -4.45 3.95 -1.18
N TYR A 13 -4.24 5.25 -1.03
CA TYR A 13 -3.10 5.96 -1.59
C TYR A 13 -2.13 6.25 -0.46
N ASP A 14 -0.98 5.59 -0.49
CA ASP A 14 0.00 5.68 0.59
C ASP A 14 1.02 6.78 0.25
N LEU A 15 1.16 7.75 1.17
CA LEU A 15 2.17 8.80 1.13
C LEU A 15 3.31 8.43 2.07
N LEU A 16 4.43 7.99 1.52
CA LEU A 16 5.60 7.58 2.30
C LEU A 16 6.57 8.75 2.38
N VAL A 17 6.73 9.30 3.59
CA VAL A 17 7.73 10.34 3.87
C VAL A 17 8.98 9.70 4.46
N LYS A 18 10.09 9.79 3.74
CA LYS A 18 11.40 9.36 4.25
C LYS A 18 11.97 10.44 5.17
N GLN A 19 12.41 10.04 6.35
CA GLN A 19 13.00 10.93 7.33
C GLN A 19 13.94 10.15 8.26
N GLN A 20 14.94 10.83 8.81
CA GLN A 20 15.92 10.23 9.72
C GLN A 20 15.30 9.65 11.01
N ARG A 21 14.19 10.23 11.50
CA ARG A 21 13.46 9.80 12.70
C ARG A 21 12.01 10.28 12.68
N MET A 22 11.20 9.79 13.62
CA MET A 22 9.88 10.35 13.87
C MET A 22 9.95 11.76 14.50
N PRO A 23 9.02 12.67 14.18
CA PRO A 23 8.92 13.96 14.84
C PRO A 23 8.47 13.82 16.29
N LYS A 24 8.88 14.77 17.14
CA LYS A 24 8.36 14.90 18.50
C LYS A 24 7.01 15.63 18.49
N ILE A 25 6.22 15.48 19.55
CA ILE A 25 4.96 16.21 19.70
C ILE A 25 5.25 17.72 19.67
N GLY A 26 4.59 18.43 18.77
CA GLY A 26 4.72 19.88 18.58
C GLY A 26 5.91 20.32 17.71
N GLU A 27 6.69 19.39 17.16
CA GLU A 27 7.82 19.70 16.28
C GLU A 27 7.39 19.77 14.80
N THR A 28 7.87 20.78 14.08
CA THR A 28 7.89 20.78 12.61
C THR A 28 9.19 20.13 12.13
N PHE A 29 9.09 19.06 11.33
CA PHE A 29 10.24 18.27 10.85
C PHE A 29 10.26 18.24 9.33
N ILE A 30 11.43 18.41 8.71
CA ILE A 30 11.60 18.39 7.25
C ILE A 30 11.91 16.95 6.82
N GLY A 31 11.06 16.38 5.96
CA GLY A 31 11.32 15.10 5.32
C GLY A 31 12.39 15.19 4.23
N GLU A 32 13.06 14.08 3.97
CA GLU A 32 14.09 13.95 2.94
C GLU A 32 13.47 13.71 1.56
N GLU A 33 12.38 12.94 1.50
CA GLU A 33 11.74 12.50 0.26
C GLU A 33 10.26 12.16 0.52
N LEU A 34 9.42 12.40 -0.48
CA LEU A 34 8.03 11.94 -0.54
C LEU A 34 7.89 10.95 -1.69
N VAL A 35 7.39 9.75 -1.38
CA VAL A 35 7.07 8.72 -2.37
C VAL A 35 5.57 8.42 -2.32
N GLU A 36 4.92 8.54 -3.47
CA GLU A 36 3.50 8.25 -3.62
C GLU A 36 3.32 6.82 -4.16
N MET A 37 2.51 6.00 -3.49
CA MET A 37 2.31 4.60 -3.87
C MET A 37 0.85 4.16 -3.74
N CYS A 38 0.50 3.10 -4.47
CA CYS A 38 -0.73 2.36 -4.21
C CYS A 38 -0.57 1.49 -2.95
N GLY A 39 -1.59 1.48 -2.10
CA GLY A 39 -1.59 0.69 -0.88
C GLY A 39 -2.97 0.18 -0.51
N GLY A 40 -3.12 -0.16 0.77
CA GLY A 40 -4.32 -0.81 1.28
C GLY A 40 -4.19 -2.34 1.28
N LYS A 41 -4.69 -2.96 2.34
CA LYS A 41 -4.53 -4.41 2.55
C LYS A 41 -5.23 -5.21 1.44
N GLY A 42 -6.42 -4.79 1.02
CA GLY A 42 -7.17 -5.44 -0.05
C GLY A 42 -6.43 -5.32 -1.39
N ALA A 43 -6.05 -4.11 -1.77
CA ALA A 43 -5.31 -3.88 -3.02
C ALA A 43 -3.99 -4.67 -3.08
N ASN A 44 -3.24 -4.72 -1.97
CA ASN A 44 -1.99 -5.47 -1.90
C ASN A 44 -2.20 -6.99 -2.05
N GLN A 45 -3.25 -7.54 -1.45
CA GLN A 45 -3.62 -8.96 -1.62
C GLN A 45 -4.06 -9.27 -3.05
N ALA A 46 -4.88 -8.40 -3.65
CA ALA A 46 -5.33 -8.54 -5.04
C ALA A 46 -4.15 -8.49 -6.02
N ALA A 47 -3.24 -7.53 -5.84
CA ALA A 47 -2.03 -7.39 -6.64
C ALA A 47 -1.12 -8.62 -6.53
N GLN A 48 -0.92 -9.15 -5.32
CA GLN A 48 -0.09 -10.35 -5.12
C GLN A 48 -0.72 -11.58 -5.77
N SER A 49 -2.04 -11.74 -5.67
CA SER A 49 -2.78 -12.83 -6.34
C SER A 49 -2.59 -12.79 -7.86
N GLY A 50 -2.67 -11.60 -8.45
CA GLY A 50 -2.37 -11.37 -9.87
C GLY A 50 -0.92 -11.70 -10.24
N LYS A 51 0.06 -11.33 -9.42
CA LYS A 51 1.49 -11.67 -9.63
C LYS A 51 1.74 -13.18 -9.63
N LEU A 52 0.97 -13.94 -8.86
CA LEU A 52 1.00 -15.41 -8.83
C LEU A 52 0.24 -16.07 -9.99
N LYS A 53 -0.22 -15.28 -10.97
CA LYS A 53 -0.98 -15.73 -12.16
C LYS A 53 -2.36 -16.33 -11.82
N MET A 54 -2.91 -15.99 -10.65
CA MET A 54 -4.28 -16.35 -10.30
C MET A 54 -5.25 -15.35 -10.91
N LYS A 55 -6.33 -15.83 -11.54
CA LYS A 55 -7.39 -14.93 -12.00
C LYS A 55 -8.06 -14.32 -10.77
N THR A 56 -7.86 -13.02 -10.60
CA THR A 56 -8.30 -12.24 -9.44
C THR A 56 -9.37 -11.26 -9.88
N ILE A 57 -10.47 -11.17 -9.14
CA ILE A 57 -11.64 -10.31 -9.43
C ILE A 57 -11.93 -9.43 -8.21
#